data_AF-A0A377V3D5-F1
#
_entry.id   AF-A0A377V3D5-F1
#
_cell.length_a   1.000
_cell.length_b   1.000
_cell.length_c   1.000
_cell.angle_alpha   90.00
_cell.angle_beta   90.00
_cell.angle_gamma   90.00
#
_symmetry.space_group_name_H-M   'P 1'
#
loop_
_entity.id
_entity.type
_entity.pdbx_description
1 polymer ?
#
loop_
_entity_poly.entity_id
_entity_poly.type
_entity_poly.pdbx_seq_one_letter_code
_entity_poly.pdbx_strand_id
1 'polypeptide(L)'
;MEQERTKFALEVPYLGSLILTHSLNQQIPALKSFPPADRPNSTVVFWSFRIMVGLGLLMITQGILSLWLRYKKKLYASRPFLWFVLLMGPSGLIAILAGWFTTEIGRQPWTVYGLQRTREAVSAHGELHMSMSLMAFIIVYSAVFGVGYIYMMQLIKKGPQTGEGQYLQEGGPGKLRTPARPLSAGNCTEDGNHD
;
A
#
# COMPACT_ATOMS: atom_id res chain seq x y z
N MET A 1 1.06 13.07 -27.50
CA MET A 1 0.32 11.87 -27.92
C MET A 1 0.36 11.79 -29.45
N GLU A 2 1.52 11.56 -30.05
CA GLU A 2 1.67 11.56 -31.54
C GLU A 2 2.15 10.23 -32.12
N GLN A 3 2.50 9.25 -31.30
CA GLN A 3 2.90 7.93 -31.78
C GLN A 3 1.98 6.88 -31.17
N GLU A 4 0.99 6.49 -31.97
CA GLU A 4 -0.06 5.50 -31.72
C GLU A 4 0.47 4.06 -31.62
N ARG A 5 1.61 3.86 -30.95
CA ARG A 5 2.20 2.54 -30.69
C ARG A 5 2.67 2.47 -29.25
N THR A 6 2.16 1.49 -28.52
CA THR A 6 2.61 1.18 -27.17
C THR A 6 4.00 0.55 -27.24
N LYS A 7 5.05 1.34 -27.04
CA LYS A 7 6.46 0.93 -27.24
C LYS A 7 6.97 -0.18 -26.29
N PHE A 8 6.14 -0.65 -25.36
CA PHE A 8 6.45 -1.70 -24.39
C PHE A 8 5.33 -2.74 -24.28
N ALA A 9 4.67 -3.05 -25.40
CA ALA A 9 3.66 -4.10 -25.50
C ALA A 9 4.31 -5.49 -25.35
N LEU A 10 4.53 -5.93 -24.11
CA LEU A 10 4.58 -7.36 -23.81
C LEU A 10 3.13 -7.86 -23.89
N GLU A 11 2.72 -8.30 -25.07
CA GLU A 11 1.44 -8.95 -25.30
C GLU A 11 1.61 -10.44 -24.99
N VAL A 12 0.98 -10.91 -23.92
CA VAL A 12 0.72 -12.35 -23.80
C VAL A 12 -0.55 -12.61 -24.61
N PRO A 13 -0.46 -13.25 -25.77
CA PRO A 13 -1.64 -13.48 -26.60
C PRO A 13 -2.65 -14.34 -25.83
N TYR A 14 -3.95 -14.08 -26.04
CA TYR A 14 -5.09 -14.84 -25.51
C TYR A 14 -5.41 -14.76 -24.01
N LEU A 15 -4.55 -14.20 -23.13
CA LEU A 15 -4.91 -14.03 -21.71
C LEU A 15 -6.07 -13.05 -21.50
N GLY A 16 -6.13 -11.98 -22.30
CA GLY A 16 -7.20 -11.00 -22.25
C GLY A 16 -8.56 -11.56 -22.70
N SER A 17 -8.61 -12.32 -23.81
CA SER A 17 -9.86 -12.88 -24.32
C SER A 17 -10.36 -14.09 -23.52
N LEU A 18 -9.46 -14.86 -22.91
CA LEU A 18 -9.84 -15.99 -22.05
C LEU A 18 -10.44 -15.52 -20.71
N ILE A 19 -9.93 -14.43 -20.13
CA ILE A 19 -10.41 -13.90 -18.84
C ILE A 19 -11.66 -13.02 -19.01
N LEU A 20 -11.74 -12.17 -20.05
CA LEU A 20 -12.84 -11.21 -20.21
C LEU A 20 -14.02 -11.75 -21.03
N THR A 21 -13.77 -12.60 -22.03
CA THR A 21 -14.78 -13.05 -23.00
C THR A 21 -15.04 -14.56 -22.96
N HIS A 22 -14.38 -15.30 -22.06
CA HIS A 22 -14.47 -16.77 -21.93
C HIS A 22 -14.42 -17.51 -23.28
N SER A 23 -13.74 -16.92 -24.27
CA SER A 23 -13.70 -17.41 -25.64
C SER A 23 -12.38 -17.00 -26.28
N LEU A 24 -11.78 -17.94 -27.01
CA LEU A 24 -10.43 -17.77 -27.56
C LEU A 24 -10.36 -16.72 -28.69
N ASN A 25 -11.50 -16.35 -29.29
CA ASN A 25 -11.55 -15.61 -30.56
C ASN A 25 -12.33 -14.28 -30.52
N GLN A 26 -12.83 -13.83 -29.37
CA GLN A 26 -13.63 -12.61 -29.33
C GLN A 26 -12.71 -11.37 -29.27
N GLN A 27 -12.72 -10.60 -30.36
CA GLN A 27 -11.89 -9.43 -30.56
C GLN A 27 -12.38 -8.30 -29.65
N ILE A 28 -11.57 -7.93 -28.66
CA ILE A 28 -11.85 -6.80 -27.77
C ILE A 28 -11.87 -5.54 -28.64
N PRO A 29 -12.92 -4.69 -28.57
CA PRO A 29 -12.99 -3.46 -29.36
C PRO A 29 -11.73 -2.64 -29.12
N ALA A 30 -10.95 -2.42 -30.18
CA ALA A 30 -9.72 -1.65 -30.07
C ALA A 30 -10.06 -0.21 -29.64
N LEU A 31 -9.20 0.41 -28.83
CA LEU A 31 -9.30 1.84 -28.41
C LEU A 31 -9.54 2.84 -29.57
N LYS A 32 -9.36 2.39 -30.82
CA LYS A 32 -9.62 3.14 -32.05
C LYS A 32 -11.10 3.34 -32.38
N SER A 33 -12.03 2.58 -31.80
CA SER A 33 -13.47 2.74 -32.03
C SER A 33 -14.10 3.91 -31.28
N PHE A 34 -13.37 4.54 -30.35
CA PHE A 34 -13.86 5.66 -29.54
C PHE A 34 -13.25 7.00 -30.01
N PRO A 35 -14.00 8.12 -29.98
CA PRO A 35 -13.48 9.45 -30.29
C PRO A 35 -12.26 9.80 -29.44
N PRO A 36 -11.24 10.49 -29.96
CA PRO A 36 -10.03 10.85 -29.21
C PRO A 36 -10.29 11.61 -27.90
N ALA A 37 -11.39 12.37 -27.84
CA ALA A 37 -11.80 13.14 -26.68
C ALA A 37 -12.33 12.28 -25.51
N ASP A 38 -12.76 11.06 -25.77
CA ASP A 38 -13.31 10.15 -24.76
C ASP A 38 -12.30 9.07 -24.33
N ARG A 39 -11.05 9.14 -24.82
CA ARG A 39 -10.00 8.17 -24.50
C ARG A 39 -9.29 8.57 -23.21
N PRO A 40 -9.25 7.70 -22.18
CA PRO A 40 -8.40 7.91 -21.01
C PRO A 40 -6.92 7.90 -21.40
N ASN A 41 -6.06 8.37 -20.49
CA ASN A 41 -4.61 8.28 -20.67
C ASN A 41 -4.15 6.80 -20.63
N SER A 42 -4.20 6.17 -21.80
CA SER A 42 -3.95 4.74 -21.99
C SER A 42 -2.54 4.32 -21.56
N THR A 43 -1.55 5.20 -21.69
CA THR A 43 -0.17 4.92 -21.26
C THR A 43 -0.08 4.71 -19.76
N VAL A 44 -0.75 5.54 -18.96
CA VAL A 44 -0.72 5.42 -17.49
C VAL A 44 -1.45 4.14 -17.06
N VAL A 45 -2.65 3.92 -17.57
CA VAL A 45 -3.45 2.71 -17.28
C VAL A 45 -2.67 1.43 -17.65
N PHE A 46 -1.99 1.44 -18.80
CA PHE A 46 -1.19 0.31 -19.28
C PHE A 46 -0.04 -0.08 -18.34
N TRP A 47 0.64 0.90 -17.75
CA TRP A 47 1.74 0.68 -16.81
C TRP A 47 1.23 0.37 -15.40
N SER A 48 0.23 1.09 -14.91
CA SER A 48 -0.40 0.82 -13.60
C SER A 48 -0.97 -0.59 -13.54
N PHE A 49 -1.63 -1.07 -14.60
CA PHE A 49 -2.15 -2.44 -14.67
C PHE A 49 -1.02 -3.48 -14.58
N ARG A 50 0.11 -3.26 -15.28
CA ARG A 50 1.26 -4.17 -15.23
C ARG A 50 1.93 -4.22 -13.87
N ILE A 51 2.09 -3.06 -13.23
CA ILE A 51 2.66 -3.00 -11.89
C ILE A 51 1.75 -3.75 -10.91
N MET A 52 0.42 -3.54 -10.99
CA MET A 52 -0.56 -4.23 -10.16
C MET A 52 -0.48 -5.76 -10.35
N VAL A 53 -0.58 -6.24 -11.60
CA VAL A 53 -0.55 -7.68 -11.90
C VAL A 53 0.81 -8.30 -11.58
N GLY A 54 1.90 -7.61 -11.92
CA GLY A 54 3.26 -8.06 -11.65
C GLY A 54 3.53 -8.23 -10.16
N LEU A 55 3.17 -7.24 -9.34
CA LEU A 55 3.30 -7.34 -7.88
C LEU A 55 2.36 -8.41 -7.30
N GLY A 56 1.13 -8.55 -7.81
CA GLY A 56 0.20 -9.59 -7.39
C GLY A 56 0.74 -11.01 -7.63
N LEU A 57 1.29 -11.27 -8.82
CA LEU A 57 1.93 -12.55 -9.15
C LEU A 57 3.20 -12.80 -8.32
N LEU A 58 3.99 -11.76 -8.05
CA LEU A 58 5.15 -11.86 -7.17
C LEU A 58 4.74 -12.22 -5.73
N MET A 59 3.65 -11.65 -5.21
CA MET A 59 3.12 -11.98 -3.89
C MET A 59 2.62 -13.43 -3.81
N ILE A 60 1.95 -13.93 -4.85
CA ILE A 60 1.54 -15.34 -4.95
C ILE A 60 2.76 -16.26 -4.96
N THR A 61 3.76 -15.92 -5.80
CA THR A 61 5.01 -16.68 -5.90
C THR A 61 5.74 -16.70 -4.55
N GLN A 62 5.78 -15.57 -3.84
CA GLN A 62 6.32 -15.48 -2.49
C GLN A 62 5.58 -16.40 -1.50
N GLY A 63 4.25 -16.49 -1.59
CA GLY A 63 3.45 -17.42 -0.78
C GLY A 63 3.78 -18.89 -1.05
N ILE A 64 3.89 -19.27 -2.33
CA ILE A 64 4.24 -20.65 -2.75
C ILE A 64 5.66 -21.01 -2.29
N LEU A 65 6.64 -20.11 -2.51
CA LEU A 65 8.02 -20.28 -2.08
C LEU A 65 8.11 -20.42 -0.55
N SER A 66 7.34 -19.62 0.19
CA SER A 66 7.25 -19.70 1.65
C SER A 66 6.77 -21.09 2.09
N LEU A 67 5.70 -21.60 1.48
CA LEU A 67 5.16 -22.93 1.82
C LEU A 67 6.16 -24.04 1.50
N TRP A 68 6.85 -23.96 0.36
CA TRP A 68 7.86 -24.93 -0.03
C TRP A 68 9.09 -24.92 0.89
N LEU A 69 9.59 -23.74 1.26
CA LEU A 69 10.69 -23.61 2.23
C LEU A 69 10.27 -24.06 3.64
N ARG A 70 9.01 -23.85 4.01
CA ARG A 70 8.43 -24.36 5.27
C ARG A 70 8.41 -25.88 5.28
N TYR A 71 7.98 -26.52 4.19
CA TYR A 71 8.00 -27.98 4.06
C TYR A 71 9.43 -28.55 4.20
N LYS A 72 10.43 -27.86 3.63
CA LYS A 72 11.84 -28.21 3.75
C LYS A 72 12.51 -27.82 5.08
N LYS A 73 11.75 -27.24 6.03
CA LYS A 73 12.25 -26.70 7.32
C LYS A 73 13.41 -25.68 7.18
N LYS A 74 13.54 -25.02 6.02
CA LYS A 74 14.61 -24.05 5.73
C LYS A 74 14.13 -22.60 5.69
N LEU A 75 12.87 -22.34 6.05
CA LEU A 75 12.23 -21.02 5.97
C LEU A 75 13.05 -19.90 6.63
N TYR A 76 13.59 -20.15 7.82
CA TYR A 76 14.37 -19.17 8.58
C TYR A 76 15.88 -19.19 8.28
N ALA A 77 16.35 -20.19 7.52
CA ALA A 77 17.77 -20.33 7.20
C ALA A 77 18.15 -19.65 5.87
N SER A 78 17.19 -19.50 4.95
CA SER A 78 17.43 -18.93 3.63
C SER A 78 17.47 -17.40 3.66
N ARG A 79 18.67 -16.84 3.90
CA ARG A 79 18.96 -15.39 3.79
C ARG A 79 18.39 -14.70 2.53
N PRO A 80 18.49 -15.26 1.30
CA PRO A 80 17.93 -14.59 0.12
C PRO A 80 16.39 -14.50 0.15
N PHE A 81 15.72 -15.51 0.73
CA PHE A 81 14.27 -15.50 0.86
C PHE A 81 13.81 -14.46 1.89
N LEU A 82 14.51 -14.35 3.03
CA LEU A 82 14.21 -13.33 4.04
C LEU A 82 14.36 -11.91 3.51
N TRP A 83 15.42 -11.65 2.73
CA TRP A 83 15.61 -10.36 2.04
C TRP A 83 14.52 -10.08 1.00
N PHE A 84 14.11 -11.11 0.26
CA PHE A 84 13.01 -10.98 -0.71
C PHE A 84 11.69 -10.62 -0.01
N VAL A 85 11.35 -11.29 1.10
CA VAL A 85 10.14 -10.95 1.88
C VAL A 85 10.22 -9.55 2.47
N LEU A 86 11.39 -9.12 2.95
CA LEU A 86 11.59 -7.76 3.45
C LEU A 86 11.32 -6.71 2.37
N LEU A 87 11.85 -6.92 1.16
CA LEU A 87 11.64 -6.02 0.02
C LEU A 87 10.17 -6.01 -0.46
N MET A 88 9.46 -7.12 -0.30
CA MET A 88 8.04 -7.24 -0.62
C MET A 88 7.11 -6.59 0.42
N GLY A 89 7.61 -6.15 1.58
CA GLY A 89 6.81 -5.44 2.58
C GLY A 89 5.96 -4.28 2.01
N PRO A 90 6.54 -3.30 1.31
CA PRO A 90 5.80 -2.19 0.70
C PRO A 90 5.00 -2.58 -0.56
N SER A 91 5.21 -3.77 -1.14
CA SER A 91 4.63 -4.11 -2.45
C SER A 91 3.10 -4.15 -2.42
N GLY A 92 2.50 -4.54 -1.29
CA GLY A 92 1.04 -4.58 -1.13
C GLY A 92 0.41 -3.20 -1.26
N LEU A 93 1.00 -2.17 -0.64
CA LEU A 93 0.54 -0.79 -0.76
C LEU A 93 0.66 -0.28 -2.20
N ILE A 94 1.79 -0.57 -2.85
CA ILE A 94 2.04 -0.18 -4.24
C ILE A 94 1.02 -0.85 -5.18
N ALA A 95 0.73 -2.14 -4.97
CA ALA A 95 -0.24 -2.87 -5.77
C ALA A 95 -1.66 -2.29 -5.62
N ILE A 96 -2.06 -1.92 -4.39
CA ILE A 96 -3.36 -1.27 -4.12
C ILE A 96 -3.43 0.09 -4.84
N LEU A 97 -2.41 0.93 -4.70
CA LEU A 97 -2.37 2.24 -5.38
C LEU A 97 -2.41 2.07 -6.90
N ALA A 98 -1.65 1.14 -7.46
CA ALA A 98 -1.65 0.85 -8.89
C ALA A 98 -3.04 0.38 -9.38
N GLY A 99 -3.76 -0.42 -8.59
CA GLY A 99 -5.14 -0.80 -8.87
C GLY A 99 -6.08 0.41 -8.91
N TRP A 100 -6.01 1.27 -7.89
CA TRP A 100 -6.79 2.53 -7.84
C TRP A 100 -6.49 3.45 -9.02
N PHE A 101 -5.22 3.61 -9.40
CA PHE A 101 -4.84 4.39 -10.58
C PHE A 101 -5.44 3.80 -11.85
N THR A 102 -5.42 2.46 -11.99
CA THR A 102 -5.97 1.77 -13.16
C THR A 102 -7.48 2.02 -13.29
N THR A 103 -8.22 1.95 -12.19
CA THR A 103 -9.68 2.14 -12.20
C THR A 103 -10.07 3.61 -12.35
N GLU A 104 -9.39 4.51 -11.64
CA GLU A 104 -9.78 5.94 -11.62
C GLU A 104 -9.38 6.66 -12.91
N ILE A 105 -8.16 6.43 -13.39
CA ILE A 105 -7.70 6.99 -14.67
C ILE A 105 -8.40 6.30 -15.84
N GLY A 106 -8.71 5.01 -15.72
CA GLY A 106 -9.46 4.27 -16.74
C GLY A 106 -10.88 4.80 -16.97
N ARG A 107 -11.49 5.45 -15.97
CA ARG A 107 -12.84 6.04 -16.06
C ARG A 107 -12.84 7.47 -16.63
N GLN A 108 -11.71 8.17 -16.62
CA GLN A 108 -11.60 9.50 -17.23
C GLN A 108 -11.96 9.43 -18.72
N PRO A 109 -12.71 10.42 -19.29
CA PRO A 109 -13.09 11.72 -18.74
C PRO A 109 -14.46 11.76 -18.02
N TRP A 110 -15.00 10.60 -17.65
CA TRP A 110 -16.35 10.50 -17.10
C TRP A 110 -16.31 10.42 -15.56
N THR A 111 -17.11 11.25 -14.89
CA THR A 111 -17.42 11.03 -13.47
C THR A 111 -18.53 9.99 -13.36
N VAL A 112 -19.59 10.18 -14.15
CA VAL A 112 -20.68 9.23 -14.33
C VAL A 112 -20.81 8.95 -15.82
N TYR A 113 -20.63 7.69 -16.20
CA TYR A 113 -20.57 7.28 -17.61
C TYR A 113 -21.86 7.67 -18.34
N GLY A 114 -21.73 8.40 -19.45
CA GLY A 114 -22.86 8.85 -20.27
C GLY A 114 -23.71 9.99 -19.68
N LEU A 115 -23.40 10.47 -18.46
CA LEU A 115 -24.21 11.48 -17.76
C LEU A 115 -23.42 12.76 -17.42
N GLN A 116 -22.20 12.63 -16.90
CA GLN A 116 -21.43 13.79 -16.43
C GLN A 116 -19.93 13.65 -16.67
N ARG A 117 -19.34 14.67 -17.29
CA ARG A 117 -17.89 14.76 -17.52
C ARG A 117 -17.16 15.34 -16.30
N THR A 118 -15.92 14.96 -16.09
CA THR A 118 -15.11 15.45 -14.96
C THR A 118 -14.90 16.95 -14.97
N ARG A 119 -14.87 17.57 -16.16
CA ARG A 119 -14.80 19.04 -16.31
C ARG A 119 -16.04 19.77 -15.78
N GLU A 120 -17.22 19.15 -15.88
CA GLU A 120 -18.50 19.73 -15.46
C GLU A 120 -18.78 19.48 -13.97
N ALA A 121 -17.99 18.62 -13.32
CA ALA A 121 -18.13 18.30 -11.90
C ALA A 121 -17.35 19.27 -10.98
N VAL A 122 -16.55 20.20 -11.53
CA VAL A 122 -15.73 21.13 -10.74
C VAL A 122 -16.54 22.37 -10.39
N SER A 123 -16.64 22.67 -9.09
CA SER A 123 -17.30 23.88 -8.58
C SER A 123 -16.48 25.15 -8.88
N ALA A 124 -17.16 26.24 -9.25
CA ALA A 124 -16.55 27.53 -9.56
C ALA A 124 -16.05 28.28 -8.31
N HIS A 125 -14.98 27.79 -7.69
CA HIS A 125 -14.25 28.51 -6.64
C HIS A 125 -13.04 29.22 -7.23
N GLY A 126 -12.61 30.32 -6.62
CA GLY A 126 -11.39 31.01 -7.04
C GLY A 126 -10.16 30.09 -6.93
N GLU A 127 -9.34 30.08 -7.98
CA GLU A 127 -8.13 29.23 -8.10
C GLU A 127 -7.20 29.34 -6.87
N LEU A 128 -7.15 30.53 -6.27
CA LEU A 128 -6.38 30.83 -5.05
C LEU A 128 -6.86 30.04 -3.83
N HIS A 129 -8.17 29.93 -3.59
CA HIS A 129 -8.69 29.19 -2.44
C HIS A 129 -8.51 27.67 -2.60
N MET A 130 -8.67 27.16 -3.81
CA MET A 130 -8.45 25.75 -4.13
C MET A 130 -6.98 25.35 -3.93
N SER A 131 -6.04 26.14 -4.45
CA SER A 131 -4.61 25.86 -4.32
C SER A 131 -4.13 25.97 -2.87
N MET A 132 -4.59 26.97 -2.11
CA MET A 132 -4.25 27.10 -0.69
C MET A 132 -4.78 25.93 0.15
N SER A 133 -6.03 25.51 -0.07
CA SER A 133 -6.60 24.36 0.65
C SER A 133 -5.90 23.04 0.29
N LEU A 134 -5.58 22.82 -0.99
CA LEU A 134 -4.80 21.67 -1.44
C LEU A 134 -3.40 21.65 -0.78
N MET A 135 -2.73 22.80 -0.73
CA MET A 135 -1.43 22.94 -0.07
C MET A 135 -1.53 22.61 1.42
N ALA A 136 -2.55 23.12 2.11
CA ALA A 136 -2.79 22.81 3.51
C ALA A 136 -2.98 21.30 3.73
N PHE A 137 -3.76 20.62 2.87
CA PHE A 137 -3.92 19.16 2.94
C PHE A 137 -2.60 18.42 2.72
N ILE A 138 -1.79 18.84 1.73
CA ILE A 138 -0.48 18.23 1.48
C ILE A 138 0.43 18.34 2.71
N ILE A 139 0.49 19.52 3.34
CA ILE A 139 1.33 19.76 4.51
C ILE A 139 0.87 18.88 5.69
N VAL A 140 -0.42 18.91 6.00
CA VAL A 140 -0.98 18.15 7.13
C VAL A 140 -0.79 16.66 6.93
N TYR A 141 -1.11 16.14 5.74
CA TYR A 141 -0.96 14.71 5.47
C TYR A 141 0.52 14.30 5.47
N SER A 142 1.41 15.09 4.89
CA SER A 142 2.85 14.82 4.92
C SER A 142 3.40 14.79 6.35
N ALA A 143 2.95 15.69 7.22
CA ALA A 143 3.33 15.69 8.63
C ALA A 143 2.82 14.45 9.37
N VAL A 144 1.53 14.12 9.24
CA VAL A 144 0.92 12.96 9.91
C VAL A 144 1.53 11.64 9.43
N PHE A 145 1.61 11.42 8.12
CA PHE A 145 2.23 10.21 7.55
C PHE A 145 3.73 10.15 7.84
N GLY A 146 4.44 11.29 7.82
CA GLY A 146 5.85 11.37 8.15
C GLY A 146 6.15 10.97 9.59
N VAL A 147 5.44 11.56 10.56
CA VAL A 147 5.57 11.21 11.99
C VAL A 147 5.19 9.76 12.22
N GLY A 148 4.07 9.29 11.64
CA GLY A 148 3.63 7.90 11.74
C GLY A 148 4.66 6.91 11.20
N TYR A 149 5.28 7.21 10.05
CA TYR A 149 6.32 6.39 9.45
C TYR A 149 7.59 6.33 10.33
N ILE A 150 8.03 7.49 10.85
CA ILE A 150 9.19 7.56 11.75
C ILE A 150 8.92 6.74 13.02
N TYR A 151 7.73 6.90 13.61
CA TYR A 151 7.35 6.16 14.81
C TYR A 151 7.30 4.65 14.57
N MET A 152 6.72 4.22 13.45
CA MET A 152 6.70 2.81 13.06
C MET A 152 8.12 2.26 12.89
N MET A 153 9.01 3.00 12.24
CA MET A 153 10.41 2.59 12.07
C MET A 153 11.17 2.54 13.40
N GLN A 154 10.90 3.46 14.34
CA GLN A 154 11.46 3.40 15.68
C GLN A 154 10.97 2.16 16.44
N LEU A 155 9.68 1.83 16.33
CA LEU A 155 9.10 0.65 16.96
C LEU A 155 9.66 -0.66 16.39
N ILE A 156 9.80 -0.74 15.06
CA ILE A 156 10.42 -1.90 14.37
C ILE A 156 11.88 -2.05 14.80
N LYS A 157 12.64 -0.95 14.93
CA LYS A 157 14.04 -0.97 15.38
C LYS A 157 14.21 -1.42 16.83
N LYS A 158 13.26 -1.09 17.71
CA LYS A 158 13.30 -1.53 19.11
C LYS A 158 13.26 -3.06 19.23
N GLY A 159 12.68 -3.73 18.22
CA GLY A 159 12.61 -5.18 18.14
C GLY A 159 11.68 -5.79 19.21
N PRO A 160 11.39 -7.09 19.13
CA PRO A 160 10.63 -7.77 20.17
C PRO A 160 11.44 -7.78 21.47
N GLN A 161 10.88 -7.18 22.53
CA GLN A 161 11.48 -7.24 23.86
C GLN A 161 11.32 -8.65 24.42
N THR A 162 12.39 -9.45 24.38
CA THR A 162 12.44 -10.74 25.05
C THR A 162 12.47 -10.50 26.56
N GLY A 163 11.30 -10.55 27.20
CA GLY A 163 11.19 -10.31 28.65
C GLY A 163 9.92 -9.60 29.11
N GLU A 164 8.99 -9.22 28.21
CA GLU A 164 7.74 -8.56 28.64
C GLU A 164 6.82 -9.43 29.53
N GLY A 165 7.09 -10.74 29.63
CA GLY A 165 6.48 -11.66 30.59
C GLY A 165 7.39 -12.10 31.75
N GLN A 166 8.61 -11.57 31.86
CA GLN A 166 9.60 -11.91 32.90
C GLN A 166 9.73 -10.86 33.99
N TYR A 167 8.97 -9.77 33.94
CA TYR A 167 8.78 -8.94 35.13
C TYR A 167 7.95 -9.73 36.13
N LEU A 168 8.61 -10.52 36.97
CA LEU A 168 8.13 -10.67 38.34
C LEU A 168 8.12 -9.26 38.90
N GLN A 169 6.96 -8.63 38.90
CA GLN A 169 6.78 -7.42 39.68
C GLN A 169 7.09 -7.83 41.11
N GLU A 170 8.29 -7.50 41.59
CA GLU A 170 8.75 -7.76 42.96
C GLU A 170 7.85 -6.98 43.90
N GLY A 171 6.67 -7.55 44.18
CA GLY A 171 5.96 -7.27 45.40
C GLY A 171 6.80 -7.85 46.52
N GLY A 172 7.10 -7.02 47.52
CA GLY A 172 7.64 -7.47 48.79
C GLY A 172 6.86 -8.67 49.37
N PRO A 173 7.40 -9.34 50.39
CA PRO A 173 7.08 -10.72 50.72
C PRO A 173 5.56 -11.00 50.74
N GLY A 174 5.05 -11.69 49.73
CA GLY A 174 3.77 -12.37 49.81
C GLY A 174 2.75 -12.22 48.68
N LYS A 175 2.61 -11.10 47.93
CA LYS A 175 1.58 -11.00 46.84
C LYS A 175 1.87 -9.93 45.76
N LEU A 176 1.54 -10.27 44.50
CA LEU A 176 1.51 -9.39 43.32
C LEU A 176 0.51 -8.24 43.50
N ARG A 177 0.99 -6.98 43.50
CA ARG A 177 0.13 -5.80 43.39
C ARG A 177 -0.10 -5.50 41.91
N THR A 178 -1.23 -5.91 41.35
CA THR A 178 -1.71 -5.36 40.08
C THR A 178 -1.99 -3.86 40.29
N PRO A 179 -1.31 -2.93 39.60
CA PRO A 179 -1.60 -1.51 39.74
C PRO A 179 -2.95 -1.21 39.06
N ALA A 180 -3.96 -0.85 39.86
CA ALA A 180 -5.31 -0.55 39.37
C ALA A 180 -5.45 0.83 38.68
N ARG A 181 -4.36 1.63 38.58
CA ARG A 181 -4.39 2.96 37.96
C ARG A 181 -3.09 3.27 37.20
N PRO A 182 -3.17 3.73 35.94
CA PRO A 182 -2.01 3.97 35.09
C PRO A 182 -1.16 5.21 35.47
N LEU A 183 -1.60 6.05 36.41
CA LEU A 183 -0.95 7.33 36.75
C LEU A 183 -0.17 7.34 38.08
N SER A 184 -0.09 6.22 38.82
CA SER A 184 0.61 6.19 40.12
C SER A 184 2.13 5.91 40.03
N ALA A 185 2.69 5.76 38.83
CA ALA A 185 4.12 5.45 38.64
C ALA A 185 5.05 6.68 38.75
N GLY A 186 4.52 7.89 38.99
CA GLY A 186 5.31 9.13 38.94
C GLY A 186 5.98 9.58 40.25
N ASN A 187 5.70 8.96 41.40
CA ASN A 187 6.05 9.54 42.71
C ASN A 187 6.98 8.69 43.59
N CYS A 188 7.78 7.78 43.02
CA CYS A 188 8.78 7.03 43.80
C CYS A 188 10.21 7.33 43.33
N THR A 189 10.61 8.58 43.46
CA THR A 189 12.01 9.00 43.48
C THR A 189 12.16 10.11 44.51
N GLU A 190 12.40 9.74 45.76
CA GLU A 190 13.10 10.52 46.79
C GLU A 190 12.98 9.76 48.11
N ASP A 191 14.06 9.06 48.48
CA ASP A 191 14.67 9.22 49.80
C ASP A 191 15.95 8.38 49.83
N GLY A 192 17.08 9.08 49.79
CA GLY A 192 18.40 8.53 50.03
C GLY A 192 18.59 8.27 51.51
N ASN A 193 19.03 7.06 51.86
CA ASN A 193 19.50 6.73 53.20
C ASN A 193 21.03 6.84 53.22
N HIS A 194 21.53 7.95 53.77
CA HIS A 194 22.85 8.00 54.38
C HIS A 194 22.71 7.56 55.84
N ASP A 195 23.48 6.53 56.19
CA ASP A 195 23.90 6.02 57.51
C ASP A 195 22.86 5.82 58.63
#